data_AF-A0A374V9G7-F1
#
_entry.id   AF-A0A374V9G7-F1
#
_cell.length_a   1.000
_cell.length_b   1.000
_cell.length_c   1.000
_cell.angle_alpha   90.00
_cell.angle_beta   90.00
_cell.angle_gamma   90.00
#
_symmetry.space_group_name_H-M   'P 1'
#
loop_
_entity.id
_entity.type
_entity.pdbx_description
1 polymer ?
#
loop_
_entity_poly.entity_id
_entity_poly.type
_entity_poly.pdbx_seq_one_letter_code
_entity_poly.pdbx_strand_id
1 'polypeptide(L)'
;MIRMSVNRILPLLLLLVLFVSCSRKYKIEGSSSVTSLDGKMLFLKTLQDGQWVAIDSAEVVHGLFKMKGKVDSVMMVTLYMGDEGIMPLVLEDGKIEVSISNTQLTAKGTLLNNQLYEFIDKRNELEVKIEELDRKEARMVLEGVRLEDVHDELMKEGEALAKEMSDYVKGFITDNYENVLGPNVFMMVCSTLPYPIMTPQIEDIMRTAPQTFKQNPLVKDFLSKAKENMRLIEEHKRMEQNAASEASQQ
;
A
#
# COMPACT_ATOMS: atom_id res chain seq x y z
N MET A 1 33.85 -55.06 -18.84
CA MET A 1 34.22 -54.54 -17.50
C MET A 1 34.69 -53.10 -17.67
N ILE A 2 33.77 -52.12 -17.56
CA ILE A 2 34.07 -50.70 -17.81
C ILE A 2 34.60 -50.11 -16.50
N ARG A 3 35.89 -49.81 -16.47
CA ARG A 3 36.58 -49.26 -15.30
C ARG A 3 36.31 -47.75 -15.24
N MET A 4 35.19 -47.36 -14.65
CA MET A 4 34.89 -45.94 -14.40
C MET A 4 35.91 -45.38 -13.41
N SER A 5 36.70 -44.40 -13.82
CA SER A 5 37.68 -43.75 -12.94
C SER A 5 36.95 -42.95 -11.87
N VAL A 6 37.04 -43.40 -10.61
CA VAL A 6 36.44 -42.76 -9.42
C VAL A 6 36.82 -41.26 -9.31
N ASN A 7 37.98 -40.85 -9.85
CA ASN A 7 38.44 -39.45 -9.88
C ASN A 7 37.66 -38.50 -10.80
N ARG A 8 36.81 -38.99 -11.72
CA ARG A 8 35.98 -38.13 -12.60
C ARG A 8 34.53 -37.97 -12.12
N ILE A 9 34.07 -38.85 -11.23
CA ILE A 9 32.72 -38.80 -10.64
C ILE A 9 32.72 -37.87 -9.41
N LEU A 10 33.84 -37.80 -8.69
CA LEU A 10 34.01 -36.96 -7.50
C LEU A 10 33.78 -35.44 -7.74
N PRO A 11 34.28 -34.79 -8.81
CA PRO A 11 33.97 -33.39 -9.08
C PRO A 11 32.51 -33.18 -9.53
N LEU A 12 31.87 -34.20 -10.12
CA LEU A 12 30.46 -34.15 -10.51
C LEU A 12 29.53 -34.22 -9.28
N LEU A 13 29.93 -34.98 -8.24
CA LEU A 13 29.21 -35.11 -6.98
C LEU A 13 29.38 -33.86 -6.08
N LEU A 14 30.53 -33.19 -6.14
CA LEU A 14 30.77 -31.91 -5.46
C LEU A 14 30.01 -30.73 -6.10
N LEU A 15 29.75 -30.76 -7.41
CA LEU A 15 28.94 -29.74 -8.09
C LEU A 15 27.45 -29.78 -7.68
N LEU A 16 26.95 -30.94 -7.25
CA LEU A 16 25.57 -31.14 -6.79
C LEU A 16 25.26 -30.46 -5.45
N VAL A 17 26.28 -30.16 -4.64
CA VAL A 17 26.11 -29.52 -3.32
C VAL A 17 25.92 -28.00 -3.44
N LEU A 18 26.14 -27.42 -4.62
CA LEU A 18 25.93 -25.99 -4.88
C LEU A 18 24.46 -25.62 -5.19
N PHE A 19 23.56 -26.60 -5.27
CA PHE A 19 22.12 -26.40 -5.43
C PHE A 19 21.33 -26.65 -4.15
N VAL A 20 21.89 -26.33 -2.97
CA VAL A 20 21.05 -26.10 -1.79
C VAL A 20 20.29 -24.80 -2.03
N SER A 21 19.21 -24.90 -2.82
CA SER A 21 18.20 -23.85 -2.92
C SER A 21 17.70 -23.59 -1.51
N CYS A 22 18.12 -22.47 -0.93
CA CYS A 22 17.53 -21.96 0.30
C CYS A 22 16.09 -21.62 -0.05
N SER A 23 15.18 -22.59 0.08
CA SER A 23 13.78 -22.40 -0.23
C SER A 23 13.22 -21.41 0.78
N ARG A 24 12.97 -20.18 0.34
CA ARG A 24 12.31 -19.15 1.15
C ARG A 24 10.91 -19.64 1.51
N LYS A 25 10.57 -19.56 2.78
CA LYS A 25 9.31 -20.02 3.35
C LYS A 25 8.72 -18.93 4.20
N TYR A 26 7.45 -18.64 3.98
CA TYR A 26 6.69 -17.79 4.89
C TYR A 26 5.91 -18.65 5.87
N LYS A 27 5.68 -18.10 7.04
CA LYS A 27 4.75 -18.63 8.03
C LYS A 27 3.97 -17.48 8.64
N ILE A 28 2.66 -17.46 8.42
CA ILE A 28 1.77 -16.50 9.05
C ILE A 28 1.12 -17.17 10.26
N GLU A 29 1.23 -16.54 11.42
CA GLU A 29 0.47 -16.87 12.62
C GLU A 29 -0.42 -15.69 12.97
N GLY A 30 -1.72 -15.89 12.76
CA GLY A 30 -2.73 -14.88 12.96
C GLY A 30 -3.54 -15.11 14.23
N SER A 31 -3.92 -14.01 14.87
CA SER A 31 -4.85 -13.97 15.99
C SER A 31 -5.91 -12.89 15.76
N SER A 32 -7.15 -13.19 16.12
CA SER A 32 -8.31 -12.30 16.00
C SER A 32 -9.06 -12.26 17.33
N SER A 33 -9.34 -11.04 17.81
CA SER A 33 -10.29 -10.79 18.90
C SER A 33 -11.71 -10.50 18.39
N VAL A 34 -11.90 -10.43 17.08
CA VAL A 34 -13.19 -10.18 16.43
C VAL A 34 -13.95 -11.49 16.32
N THR A 35 -15.02 -11.64 17.10
CA THR A 35 -15.80 -12.89 17.18
C THR A 35 -16.48 -13.26 15.87
N SER A 36 -16.83 -12.30 15.02
CA SER A 36 -17.44 -12.56 13.71
C SER A 36 -16.51 -13.23 12.71
N LEU A 37 -15.20 -13.26 12.99
CA LEU A 37 -14.22 -13.94 12.15
C LEU A 37 -14.09 -15.44 12.47
N ASP A 38 -14.59 -15.91 13.61
CA ASP A 38 -14.45 -17.33 13.98
C ASP A 38 -15.27 -18.23 13.04
N GLY A 39 -14.67 -19.32 12.57
CA GLY A 39 -15.25 -20.22 11.55
C GLY A 39 -15.30 -19.64 10.14
N LYS A 40 -14.69 -18.47 9.88
CA LYS A 40 -14.57 -17.90 8.53
C LYS A 40 -13.30 -18.35 7.84
N MET A 41 -13.38 -18.47 6.51
CA MET A 41 -12.23 -18.68 5.65
C MET A 41 -11.58 -17.34 5.32
N LEU A 42 -10.29 -17.22 5.62
CA LEU A 42 -9.43 -16.14 5.19
C LEU A 42 -8.63 -16.57 3.97
N PHE A 43 -8.43 -15.64 3.05
CA PHE A 43 -7.66 -15.85 1.82
C PHE A 43 -6.56 -14.82 1.72
N LEU A 44 -5.35 -15.25 1.38
CA LEU A 44 -4.34 -14.33 0.88
C LEU A 44 -4.56 -14.16 -0.61
N LYS A 45 -4.77 -12.92 -1.06
CA LYS A 45 -4.88 -12.61 -2.49
C LYS A 45 -3.80 -11.61 -2.89
N THR A 46 -3.36 -11.71 -4.13
CA THR A 46 -2.47 -10.73 -4.76
C THR A 46 -3.07 -10.29 -6.09
N LEU A 47 -2.76 -9.06 -6.51
CA LEU A 47 -3.25 -8.52 -7.77
C LEU A 47 -2.29 -8.93 -8.90
N GLN A 48 -2.75 -9.81 -9.78
CA GLN A 48 -2.02 -10.26 -10.97
C GLN A 48 -2.86 -9.95 -12.20
N ASP A 49 -2.29 -9.20 -13.16
CA ASP A 49 -2.94 -8.83 -14.41
C ASP A 49 -4.35 -8.20 -14.22
N GLY A 50 -4.50 -7.41 -13.15
CA GLY A 50 -5.76 -6.74 -12.79
C GLY A 50 -6.80 -7.64 -12.12
N GLN A 51 -6.46 -8.89 -11.80
CA GLN A 51 -7.33 -9.85 -11.11
C GLN A 51 -6.75 -10.25 -9.75
N TRP A 52 -7.64 -10.38 -8.76
CA TRP A 52 -7.27 -10.88 -7.43
C TRP A 52 -7.16 -12.40 -7.46
N VAL A 53 -5.93 -12.90 -7.32
CA VAL A 53 -5.62 -14.33 -7.33
C VAL A 53 -5.32 -14.79 -5.91
N ALA A 54 -6.01 -15.84 -5.45
CA ALA A 54 -5.76 -16.44 -4.14
C ALA A 54 -4.48 -17.28 -4.16
N ILE A 55 -3.61 -17.07 -3.16
CA ILE A 55 -2.31 -17.75 -3.03
C ILE A 55 -2.28 -18.74 -1.86
N ASP A 56 -3.07 -18.51 -0.83
CA ASP A 56 -3.23 -19.39 0.33
C ASP A 56 -4.58 -19.09 1.00
N SER A 57 -5.03 -19.99 1.87
CA SER A 57 -6.24 -19.84 2.65
C SER A 57 -6.14 -20.56 3.99
N ALA A 58 -6.84 -20.06 5.00
CA ALA A 58 -6.95 -20.72 6.29
C ALA A 58 -8.29 -20.40 6.94
N GLU A 59 -8.84 -21.39 7.62
CA GLU A 59 -9.97 -21.19 8.51
C GLU A 59 -9.50 -20.56 9.83
N VAL A 60 -10.30 -19.65 10.37
CA VAL A 60 -10.13 -19.13 11.73
C VAL A 60 -10.80 -20.08 12.71
N VAL A 61 -10.01 -20.63 13.63
CA VAL A 61 -10.49 -21.56 14.67
C VAL A 61 -10.11 -21.03 16.04
N HIS A 62 -11.12 -20.75 16.88
CA HIS A 62 -10.97 -20.09 18.17
C HIS A 62 -10.16 -18.78 18.07
N GLY A 63 -10.45 -17.97 17.05
CA GLY A 63 -9.76 -16.71 16.78
C GLY A 63 -8.32 -16.86 16.30
N LEU A 64 -7.83 -18.06 15.97
CA LEU A 64 -6.48 -18.29 15.48
C LEU A 64 -6.50 -18.81 14.04
N PHE A 65 -5.55 -18.37 13.22
CA PHE A 65 -5.34 -18.90 11.88
C PHE A 65 -3.85 -19.05 11.57
N LYS A 66 -3.51 -20.00 10.69
CA LYS A 66 -2.12 -20.26 10.30
C LYS A 66 -2.04 -20.58 8.82
N MET A 67 -1.11 -19.93 8.14
CA MET A 67 -0.80 -20.13 6.72
C MET A 67 0.71 -20.37 6.59
N LYS A 68 1.12 -21.25 5.70
CA LYS A 68 2.53 -21.56 5.48
C LYS A 68 2.74 -22.03 4.05
N GLY A 69 3.80 -21.53 3.43
CA GLY A 69 4.09 -21.87 2.06
C GLY A 69 5.51 -21.50 1.68
N LYS A 70 5.79 -21.65 0.38
CA LYS A 70 7.02 -21.15 -0.23
C LYS A 70 6.73 -19.78 -0.84
N VAL A 71 7.74 -18.93 -0.88
CA VAL A 71 7.67 -17.62 -1.50
C VAL A 71 8.85 -17.47 -2.45
N ASP A 72 8.59 -17.52 -3.76
CA ASP A 72 9.64 -17.44 -4.78
C ASP A 72 10.20 -16.01 -4.90
N SER A 73 9.34 -15.01 -4.70
CA SER A 73 9.70 -13.59 -4.65
C SER A 73 8.88 -12.85 -3.60
N VAL A 74 9.47 -11.82 -3.01
CA VAL A 74 8.75 -10.93 -2.09
C VAL A 74 7.63 -10.24 -2.85
N MET A 75 6.42 -10.24 -2.30
CA MET A 75 5.26 -9.65 -2.94
C MET A 75 4.27 -9.04 -1.94
N MET A 76 3.57 -7.99 -2.36
CA MET A 76 2.44 -7.45 -1.60
C MET A 76 1.22 -8.35 -1.80
N VAL A 77 0.55 -8.67 -0.71
CA VAL A 77 -0.69 -9.47 -0.66
C VAL A 77 -1.69 -8.73 0.20
N THR A 78 -2.95 -9.13 0.13
CA THR A 78 -4.02 -8.62 0.98
C THR A 78 -4.75 -9.80 1.57
N LEU A 79 -5.01 -9.75 2.88
CA LEU A 79 -5.84 -10.74 3.57
C LEU A 79 -7.31 -10.41 3.29
N TYR A 80 -8.05 -11.38 2.80
CA TYR A 80 -9.46 -11.27 2.44
C TYR A 80 -10.33 -12.15 3.32
N MET A 81 -11.54 -11.68 3.62
CA MET A 81 -12.66 -12.52 4.05
C MET A 81 -13.73 -12.47 2.97
N GLY A 82 -13.95 -13.59 2.28
CA GLY A 82 -14.77 -13.61 1.07
C GLY A 82 -14.19 -12.67 0.01
N ASP A 83 -14.93 -11.60 -0.31
CA ASP A 83 -14.54 -10.57 -1.28
C ASP A 83 -14.11 -9.25 -0.65
N GLU A 84 -14.13 -9.16 0.69
CA GLU A 84 -13.70 -7.98 1.43
C GLU A 84 -12.21 -8.06 1.77
N GLY A 85 -11.42 -7.08 1.32
CA GLY A 85 -10.01 -6.94 1.68
C GLY A 85 -9.87 -6.32 3.06
N ILE A 86 -9.29 -7.06 4.00
CA ILE A 86 -9.15 -6.66 5.41
C ILE A 86 -7.89 -5.81 5.61
N MET A 87 -6.73 -6.33 5.19
CA MET A 87 -5.45 -5.69 5.50
C MET A 87 -4.35 -6.09 4.49
N PRO A 88 -3.45 -5.17 4.11
CA PRO A 88 -2.29 -5.45 3.27
C PRO A 88 -1.15 -6.08 4.08
N LEU A 89 -0.40 -7.00 3.49
CA LEU A 89 0.78 -7.61 4.08
C LEU A 89 1.84 -7.83 3.00
N VAL A 90 3.10 -7.89 3.42
CA VAL A 90 4.18 -8.36 2.55
C VAL A 90 4.44 -9.83 2.81
N LEU A 91 4.31 -10.65 1.77
CA LEU A 91 4.72 -12.04 1.83
C LEU A 91 6.23 -12.11 1.58
N GLU A 92 6.99 -12.40 2.63
CA GLU A 92 8.45 -12.54 2.59
C GLU A 92 8.92 -13.73 3.43
N ASP A 93 10.21 -14.06 3.33
CA ASP A 93 10.79 -15.15 4.09
C ASP A 93 10.75 -14.85 5.59
N GLY A 94 10.28 -15.82 6.38
CA GLY A 94 10.21 -15.70 7.83
C GLY A 94 8.82 -15.84 8.42
N LYS A 95 8.72 -15.48 9.70
CA LYS A 95 7.50 -15.57 10.49
C LYS A 95 6.81 -14.20 10.55
N ILE A 96 5.59 -14.15 10.03
CA ILE A 96 4.72 -12.98 10.06
C ILE A 96 3.66 -13.23 11.14
N GLU A 97 3.54 -12.32 12.10
CA GLU A 97 2.53 -12.35 13.15
C GLU A 97 1.44 -11.33 12.81
N VAL A 98 0.21 -11.80 12.63
CA VAL A 98 -0.94 -10.96 12.30
C VAL A 98 -1.85 -10.85 13.51
N SER A 99 -2.29 -9.64 13.82
CA SER A 99 -3.27 -9.38 14.87
C SER A 99 -4.42 -8.55 14.33
N ILE A 100 -5.64 -9.05 14.54
CA ILE A 100 -6.90 -8.46 14.08
C ILE A 100 -7.75 -8.16 15.31
N SER A 101 -8.14 -6.89 15.45
CA SER A 101 -9.05 -6.43 16.49
C SER A 101 -10.02 -5.40 15.92
N ASN A 102 -11.03 -5.01 16.70
CA ASN A 102 -11.99 -3.99 16.29
C ASN A 102 -11.36 -2.60 16.11
N THR A 103 -10.19 -2.36 16.72
CA THR A 103 -9.54 -1.05 16.75
C THR A 103 -8.22 -1.01 15.98
N GLN A 104 -7.58 -2.16 15.77
CA GLN A 104 -6.26 -2.24 15.17
C GLN A 104 -6.09 -3.51 14.34
N LEU A 105 -5.50 -3.34 13.16
CA LEU A 105 -5.02 -4.40 12.29
C LEU A 105 -3.51 -4.23 12.17
N THR A 106 -2.73 -5.25 12.50
CA THR A 106 -1.27 -5.15 12.45
C THR A 106 -0.62 -6.45 11.97
N ALA A 107 0.48 -6.32 11.21
CA ALA A 107 1.37 -7.42 10.90
C ALA A 107 2.82 -7.05 11.25
N LYS A 108 3.54 -7.99 11.87
CA LYS A 108 4.93 -7.80 12.31
C LYS A 108 5.75 -9.08 12.16
N GLY A 109 7.03 -9.01 12.48
CA GLY A 109 7.93 -10.18 12.58
C GLY A 109 8.87 -10.35 11.38
N THR A 110 8.65 -9.60 10.31
CA THR A 110 9.55 -9.51 9.15
C THR A 110 9.81 -8.04 8.79
N LEU A 111 10.90 -7.77 8.08
CA LEU A 111 11.41 -6.41 7.86
C LEU A 111 10.38 -5.51 7.16
N LEU A 112 9.82 -5.96 6.04
CA LEU A 112 8.93 -5.13 5.23
C LEU A 112 7.55 -5.01 5.85
N ASN A 113 7.06 -6.02 6.57
CA ASN A 113 5.83 -5.88 7.35
C ASN A 113 6.00 -4.86 8.49
N ASN A 114 7.11 -4.92 9.24
CA ASN A 114 7.37 -3.94 10.30
C ASN A 114 7.39 -2.51 9.73
N GLN A 115 8.08 -2.29 8.61
CA GLN A 115 8.12 -0.98 7.93
C GLN A 115 6.76 -0.53 7.41
N LEU A 116 5.98 -1.44 6.81
CA LEU A 116 4.64 -1.15 6.31
C LEU A 116 3.70 -0.71 7.44
N TYR A 117 3.71 -1.41 8.57
CA TYR A 117 2.80 -1.10 9.67
C TYR A 117 3.26 0.09 10.50
N GLU A 118 4.57 0.34 10.61
CA GLU A 118 5.07 1.62 11.14
C GLU A 118 4.58 2.81 10.29
N PHE A 119 4.61 2.66 8.96
CA PHE A 119 4.05 3.65 8.05
C PHE A 119 2.56 3.87 8.21
N ILE A 120 1.78 2.78 8.25
CA ILE A 120 0.33 2.86 8.42
C ILE A 120 -0.01 3.52 9.76
N ASP A 121 0.64 3.11 10.85
CA ASP A 121 0.38 3.65 12.18
C ASP A 121 0.70 5.15 12.25
N LYS A 122 1.84 5.57 11.69
CA LYS A 122 2.22 6.99 11.67
C LYS A 122 1.29 7.83 10.79
N ARG A 123 0.87 7.29 9.65
CA ARG A 123 -0.12 7.93 8.77
C ARG A 123 -1.45 8.09 9.51
N ASN A 124 -1.95 7.03 10.14
CA ASN A 124 -3.21 7.08 10.88
C ASN A 124 -3.13 8.09 12.05
N GLU A 125 -1.99 8.20 12.75
CA GLU A 125 -1.78 9.20 13.79
C GLU A 125 -1.95 10.64 13.25
N LEU A 126 -1.36 10.93 12.09
CA LEU A 126 -1.47 12.24 11.44
C LEU A 126 -2.88 12.51 10.92
N GLU A 127 -3.55 11.49 10.38
CA GLU A 127 -4.94 11.58 9.90
C GLU A 127 -5.90 11.90 11.05
N VAL A 128 -5.75 11.24 12.20
CA VAL A 128 -6.55 11.56 13.41
C VAL A 128 -6.33 13.01 13.85
N LYS A 129 -5.08 13.50 13.85
CA LYS A 129 -4.81 14.90 14.21
C LYS A 129 -5.48 15.88 13.26
N ILE A 130 -5.51 15.58 11.96
CA ILE A 130 -6.21 16.40 10.96
C ILE A 130 -7.72 16.39 11.24
N GLU A 131 -8.33 15.23 11.50
CA GLU A 131 -9.76 15.13 11.84
C GLU A 131 -10.10 15.86 13.16
N GLU A 132 -9.19 15.84 14.13
CA GLU A 132 -9.34 16.60 15.37
C GLU A 132 -9.37 18.12 15.14
N LEU A 133 -8.65 18.63 14.13
CA LEU A 133 -8.74 20.05 13.75
C LEU A 133 -10.11 20.42 13.20
N ASP A 134 -10.68 19.60 12.33
CA ASP A 134 -12.03 19.82 11.78
C ASP A 134 -13.08 19.84 12.91
N ARG A 135 -12.94 18.93 13.88
CA ARG A 135 -13.79 18.89 15.09
C ARG A 135 -13.58 20.10 16.00
N LYS A 136 -12.35 20.61 16.08
CA LYS A 136 -11.98 21.80 16.87
C LYS A 136 -12.57 23.05 16.23
N GLU A 137 -12.53 23.18 14.90
CA GLU A 137 -13.17 24.27 14.14
C GLU A 137 -14.67 24.31 14.42
N ALA A 138 -15.35 23.17 14.25
CA ALA A 138 -16.79 23.05 14.48
C ALA A 138 -17.18 23.48 15.91
N ARG A 139 -16.37 23.16 16.92
CA ARG A 139 -16.59 23.57 18.31
C ARG A 139 -16.42 25.07 18.53
N MET A 140 -15.37 25.67 17.99
CA MET A 140 -15.10 27.10 18.17
C MET A 140 -16.16 27.98 17.51
N VAL A 141 -16.70 27.55 16.36
CA VAL A 141 -17.85 28.20 15.71
C VAL A 141 -19.09 28.16 16.62
N LEU A 142 -19.36 27.02 17.28
CA LEU A 142 -20.48 26.89 18.23
C LEU A 142 -20.29 27.74 19.49
N GLU A 143 -19.04 27.94 19.93
CA GLU A 143 -18.69 28.76 21.11
C GLU A 143 -18.70 30.27 20.81
N GLY A 144 -19.01 30.68 19.58
CA GLY A 144 -19.16 32.09 19.19
C GLY A 144 -17.82 32.83 19.03
N VAL A 145 -16.72 32.09 18.89
CA VAL A 145 -15.42 32.67 18.52
C VAL A 145 -15.52 33.20 17.09
N ARG A 146 -14.95 34.38 16.82
CA ARG A 146 -14.98 34.96 15.48
C ARG A 146 -14.32 34.02 14.48
N LEU A 147 -15.05 33.71 13.41
CA LEU A 147 -14.61 32.77 12.39
C LEU A 147 -13.23 33.15 11.82
N GLU A 148 -12.97 34.45 11.63
CA GLU A 148 -11.72 34.91 11.00
C GLU A 148 -10.48 34.56 11.83
N ASP A 149 -10.52 34.76 13.15
CA ASP A 149 -9.35 34.50 14.02
C ASP A 149 -9.11 32.99 14.22
N VAL A 150 -10.19 32.21 14.26
CA VAL A 150 -10.16 30.74 14.37
C VAL A 150 -9.62 30.11 13.10
N HIS A 151 -10.08 30.62 11.96
CA HIS A 151 -9.75 30.07 10.66
C HIS A 151 -8.26 30.24 10.38
N ASP A 152 -7.67 31.40 10.65
CA ASP A 152 -6.24 31.62 10.35
C ASP A 152 -5.27 30.74 11.15
N GLU A 153 -5.55 30.45 12.43
CA GLU A 153 -4.71 29.59 13.26
C GLU A 153 -4.89 28.12 12.89
N LEU A 154 -6.14 27.66 12.77
CA LEU A 154 -6.43 26.28 12.40
C LEU A 154 -6.00 25.95 10.98
N MET A 155 -6.12 26.90 10.04
CA MET A 155 -5.62 26.70 8.68
C MET A 155 -4.11 26.50 8.66
N LYS A 156 -3.34 27.27 9.44
CA LYS A 156 -1.88 27.07 9.55
C LYS A 156 -1.53 25.72 10.18
N GLU A 157 -2.27 25.32 11.21
CA GLU A 157 -2.09 24.01 11.87
C GLU A 157 -2.41 22.86 10.89
N GLY A 158 -3.51 22.99 10.15
CA GLY A 158 -3.95 22.04 9.12
C GLY A 158 -2.97 21.95 7.95
N GLU A 159 -2.49 23.08 7.42
CA GLU A 159 -1.47 23.12 6.38
C GLU A 159 -0.16 22.47 6.83
N ALA A 160 0.25 22.69 8.09
CA ALA A 160 1.44 22.07 8.66
C ALA A 160 1.30 20.54 8.77
N LEU A 161 0.17 20.04 9.27
CA LEU A 161 -0.11 18.61 9.36
C LEU A 161 -0.23 17.95 7.97
N ALA A 162 -0.93 18.61 7.03
CA ALA A 162 -1.05 18.12 5.67
C ALA A 162 0.32 18.04 4.97
N LYS A 163 1.19 19.04 5.22
CA LYS A 163 2.57 19.03 4.73
C LYS A 163 3.39 17.92 5.38
N GLU A 164 3.30 17.74 6.70
CA GLU A 164 3.98 16.66 7.42
C GLU A 164 3.57 15.29 6.86
N MET A 165 2.26 15.06 6.68
CA MET A 165 1.71 13.87 6.04
C MET A 165 2.28 13.66 4.64
N SER A 166 2.25 14.71 3.81
CA SER A 166 2.72 14.65 2.43
C SER A 166 4.20 14.31 2.36
N ASP A 167 5.02 14.95 3.19
CA ASP A 167 6.46 14.72 3.27
C ASP A 167 6.77 13.31 3.80
N TYR A 168 6.02 12.83 4.79
CA TYR A 168 6.17 11.49 5.34
C TYR A 168 5.88 10.41 4.28
N VAL A 169 4.75 10.54 3.58
CA VAL A 169 4.37 9.64 2.47
C VAL A 169 5.42 9.65 1.38
N LYS A 170 5.85 10.84 0.95
CA LYS A 170 6.87 10.99 -0.09
C LYS A 170 8.19 10.34 0.34
N GLY A 171 8.65 10.60 1.57
CA GLY A 171 9.87 10.03 2.12
C GLY A 171 9.82 8.51 2.11
N PHE A 172 8.74 7.94 2.65
CA PHE A 172 8.56 6.49 2.67
C PHE A 172 8.59 5.85 1.28
N ILE A 173 7.89 6.42 0.29
CA ILE A 173 7.91 5.90 -1.09
C ILE A 173 9.32 6.02 -1.68
N THR A 174 10.00 7.14 -1.46
CA THR A 174 11.35 7.39 -1.98
C THR A 174 12.37 6.40 -1.43
N ASP A 175 12.32 6.12 -0.12
CA ASP A 175 13.20 5.17 0.56
C ASP A 175 12.95 3.72 0.12
N ASN A 176 11.79 3.45 -0.48
CA ASN A 176 11.33 2.11 -0.84
C ASN A 176 11.13 1.91 -2.36
N TYR A 177 11.73 2.74 -3.22
CA TYR A 177 11.59 2.61 -4.67
C TYR A 177 12.03 1.26 -5.23
N GLU A 178 12.99 0.60 -4.59
CA GLU A 178 13.59 -0.64 -5.06
C GLU A 178 12.95 -1.91 -4.50
N ASN A 179 11.93 -1.78 -3.65
CA ASN A 179 11.22 -2.92 -3.07
C ASN A 179 9.70 -2.82 -3.31
N VAL A 180 8.97 -3.84 -2.84
CA VAL A 180 7.52 -3.92 -3.08
C VAL A 180 6.71 -2.85 -2.36
N LEU A 181 7.23 -2.24 -1.30
CA LEU A 181 6.51 -1.23 -0.51
C LEU A 181 6.32 0.05 -1.31
N GLY A 182 7.33 0.53 -2.04
CA GLY A 182 7.24 1.80 -2.78
C GLY A 182 6.05 1.86 -3.73
N PRO A 183 5.96 0.98 -4.76
CA PRO A 183 4.85 0.99 -5.69
C PRO A 183 3.50 0.72 -5.03
N ASN A 184 3.43 -0.16 -4.03
CA ASN A 184 2.15 -0.51 -3.40
C ASN A 184 1.64 0.57 -2.44
N VAL A 185 2.52 1.25 -1.71
CA VAL A 185 2.15 2.40 -0.87
C VAL A 185 1.79 3.60 -1.75
N PHE A 186 2.49 3.83 -2.85
CA PHE A 186 2.09 4.81 -3.86
C PHE A 186 0.65 4.55 -4.34
N MET A 187 0.34 3.30 -4.70
CA MET A 187 -1.01 2.93 -5.11
C MET A 187 -2.01 3.08 -3.97
N MET A 188 -1.67 2.70 -2.74
CA MET A 188 -2.53 2.86 -1.57
C MET A 188 -2.95 4.33 -1.35
N VAL A 189 -2.01 5.26 -1.51
CA VAL A 189 -2.28 6.70 -1.41
C VAL A 189 -3.12 7.16 -2.60
N CYS A 190 -2.76 6.77 -3.81
CA CYS A 190 -3.49 7.15 -5.02
C CYS A 190 -4.93 6.62 -5.05
N SER A 191 -5.21 5.48 -4.39
CA SER A 191 -6.56 4.91 -4.27
C SER A 191 -7.51 5.74 -3.39
N THR A 192 -7.00 6.71 -2.63
CA THR A 192 -7.84 7.69 -1.91
C THR A 192 -8.38 8.79 -2.82
N LEU A 193 -7.82 8.94 -4.03
CA LEU A 193 -8.29 9.90 -5.01
C LEU A 193 -9.59 9.39 -5.67
N PRO A 194 -10.56 10.28 -5.97
CA PRO A 194 -11.81 9.88 -6.62
C PRO A 194 -11.61 9.23 -7.99
N TYR A 195 -10.56 9.65 -8.70
CA TYR A 195 -10.11 9.10 -9.97
C TYR A 195 -8.63 9.42 -10.19
N PRO A 196 -7.91 8.70 -11.07
CA PRO A 196 -6.49 8.95 -11.33
C PRO A 196 -6.24 10.37 -11.87
N ILE A 197 -5.39 11.14 -11.21
CA ILE A 197 -4.94 12.48 -11.63
C ILE A 197 -3.50 12.72 -11.23
N MET A 198 -2.82 13.64 -11.92
CA MET A 198 -1.49 14.12 -11.54
C MET A 198 -1.64 15.24 -10.51
N THR A 199 -1.42 14.93 -9.24
CA THR A 199 -1.31 15.93 -8.17
C THR A 199 0.15 16.43 -8.06
N PRO A 200 0.40 17.61 -7.45
CA PRO A 200 1.77 18.09 -7.22
C PRO A 200 2.65 17.10 -6.45
N GLN A 201 2.06 16.37 -5.48
CA GLN A 201 2.78 15.34 -4.74
C GLN A 201 3.19 14.16 -5.64
N ILE A 202 2.28 13.69 -6.51
CA ILE A 202 2.56 12.61 -7.47
C ILE A 202 3.66 13.06 -8.45
N GLU A 203 3.59 14.29 -8.96
CA GLU A 203 4.60 14.84 -9.85
C GLU A 203 5.98 14.86 -9.20
N ASP A 204 6.07 15.28 -7.93
CA ASP A 204 7.33 15.37 -7.20
C ASP A 204 7.95 14.00 -6.91
N ILE A 205 7.13 13.01 -6.54
CA ILE A 205 7.57 11.61 -6.44
C ILE A 205 8.09 11.13 -7.80
N MET A 206 7.32 11.34 -8.87
CA MET A 206 7.68 10.88 -10.22
C MET A 206 8.94 11.57 -10.77
N ARG A 207 9.25 12.79 -10.34
CA ARG A 207 10.47 13.50 -10.76
C ARG A 207 11.72 12.75 -10.32
N THR A 208 11.73 12.18 -9.12
CA THR A 208 12.89 11.48 -8.53
C THR A 208 12.85 9.96 -8.70
N ALA A 209 11.68 9.39 -9.04
CA ALA A 209 11.52 7.94 -9.11
C ALA A 209 12.39 7.30 -10.22
N PRO A 210 13.05 6.17 -9.93
CA PRO A 210 13.82 5.42 -10.92
C PRO A 210 12.91 4.80 -11.99
N GLN A 211 13.50 4.39 -13.11
CA GLN A 211 12.73 3.81 -14.23
C GLN A 211 12.04 2.51 -13.83
N THR A 212 12.64 1.69 -12.98
CA THR A 212 12.04 0.46 -12.45
C THR A 212 10.72 0.72 -11.74
N PHE A 213 10.66 1.77 -10.93
CA PHE A 213 9.43 2.21 -10.26
C PHE A 213 8.38 2.68 -11.27
N LYS A 214 8.78 3.56 -12.21
CA LYS A 214 7.88 4.11 -13.25
C LYS A 214 7.33 3.05 -14.20
N GLN A 215 8.08 1.97 -14.40
CA GLN A 215 7.71 0.84 -15.24
C GLN A 215 6.93 -0.24 -14.48
N ASN A 216 6.79 -0.13 -13.16
CA ASN A 216 5.91 -1.02 -12.40
C ASN A 216 4.50 -0.98 -13.03
N PRO A 217 3.87 -2.14 -13.31
CA PRO A 217 2.60 -2.19 -14.02
C PRO A 217 1.50 -1.32 -13.40
N LEU A 218 1.37 -1.30 -12.07
CA LEU A 218 0.34 -0.54 -11.37
C LEU A 218 0.59 0.97 -11.47
N VAL A 219 1.84 1.38 -11.23
CA VAL A 219 2.25 2.79 -11.34
C VAL A 219 2.06 3.29 -12.77
N LYS A 220 2.49 2.50 -13.76
CA LYS A 220 2.40 2.85 -15.17
C LYS A 220 0.95 3.02 -15.62
N ASP A 221 0.06 2.09 -15.24
CA ASP A 221 -1.37 2.17 -15.55
C ASP A 221 -2.01 3.41 -14.92
N PHE A 222 -1.73 3.66 -13.65
CA PHE A 222 -2.20 4.87 -12.95
C PHE A 222 -1.75 6.14 -13.67
N LEU A 223 -0.46 6.27 -13.99
CA LEU A 223 0.08 7.47 -14.65
C LEU A 223 -0.48 7.66 -16.06
N SER A 224 -0.78 6.58 -16.77
CA SER A 224 -1.42 6.63 -18.08
C SER A 224 -2.82 7.23 -17.97
N LYS A 225 -3.64 6.67 -17.08
CA LYS A 225 -5.01 7.14 -16.81
C LYS A 225 -5.04 8.57 -16.27
N ALA A 226 -4.10 8.90 -15.37
CA ALA A 226 -3.97 10.24 -14.82
C ALA A 226 -3.71 11.29 -15.91
N LYS A 227 -2.83 11.00 -16.87
CA LYS A 227 -2.55 11.90 -18.00
C LYS A 227 -3.75 12.04 -18.94
N GLU A 228 -4.47 10.96 -19.19
CA GLU A 228 -5.68 10.97 -20.01
C GLU A 228 -6.76 11.84 -19.35
N ASN A 229 -7.04 11.61 -18.06
CA ASN A 229 -8.02 12.38 -17.30
C ASN A 229 -7.66 13.88 -17.28
N MET A 230 -6.39 14.25 -17.12
CA MET A 230 -5.97 15.65 -17.15
C MET A 230 -6.27 16.32 -18.50
N ARG A 231 -6.07 15.61 -19.63
CA ARG A 231 -6.41 16.12 -20.96
C ARG A 231 -7.91 16.34 -21.12
N LEU A 232 -8.72 15.38 -20.68
CA LEU A 232 -10.17 15.47 -20.73
C LEU A 232 -10.68 16.65 -19.89
N ILE A 233 -10.12 16.87 -18.70
CA ILE A 233 -10.46 18.00 -17.84
C ILE A 233 -10.10 19.33 -18.50
N GLU A 234 -8.93 19.44 -19.12
CA GLU A 234 -8.50 20.65 -19.82
C GLU A 234 -9.37 20.95 -21.05
N GLU A 235 -9.73 19.92 -21.82
CA GLU A 235 -10.63 20.04 -22.96
C GLU A 235 -12.03 20.50 -22.53
N HIS A 236 -12.59 19.92 -21.46
CA HIS A 236 -13.88 20.34 -20.91
C HIS A 236 -13.86 21.80 -20.48
N LYS A 237 -12.82 22.22 -19.75
CA LYS A 237 -12.64 23.63 -19.32
C LYS A 237 -12.58 24.58 -20.51
N ARG A 238 -11.88 24.20 -21.58
CA ARG A 238 -11.81 25.02 -22.81
C ARG A 238 -13.17 25.14 -23.49
N MET A 239 -13.95 24.06 -23.55
CA MET A 239 -15.30 24.10 -24.12
C MET A 239 -16.23 25.00 -23.30
N GLU A 240 -16.18 24.93 -21.98
CA GLU A 240 -16.96 25.80 -21.09
C GLU A 240 -16.59 27.28 -21.25
N GLN A 241 -15.28 27.58 -21.34
CA GLN A 241 -14.80 28.94 -21.57
C GLN A 241 -15.25 29.49 -22.92
N ASN A 242 -15.18 28.67 -23.98
CA ASN A 242 -15.66 29.06 -25.31
C ASN A 242 -17.17 29.34 -25.29
N ALA A 243 -17.98 28.45 -24.70
CA ALA A 243 -19.42 28.62 -24.59
C ALA A 243 -19.80 29.87 -23.77
N ALA A 244 -19.09 30.13 -22.66
CA ALA A 244 -19.30 31.33 -21.85
C ALA A 244 -18.93 32.62 -22.61
N SER A 245 -17.87 32.58 -23.43
CA SER A 245 -17.45 33.71 -24.25
C SER A 245 -18.42 34.02 -25.39
N GLU A 246 -19.00 32.99 -26.02
CA GLU A 246 -20.03 33.13 -27.06
C GLU A 246 -21.33 33.69 -26.47
N ALA A 247 -21.74 33.22 -25.28
CA ALA A 247 -22.91 33.73 -24.58
C ALA A 247 -22.75 35.18 -24.07
N SER A 248 -21.52 35.65 -23.85
CA SER A 248 -21.24 37.04 -23.43
C SER A 248 -21.15 38.02 -24.62
N GLN A 249 -21.14 37.51 -25.85
CA GLN A 249 -21.10 38.31 -27.09
C GLN A 249 -22.48 38.45 -27.76
N GLN A 250 -23.52 37.79 -27.22
CA GLN A 250 -24.92 37.95 -27.60
C GLN A 250 -25.65 38.88 -26.61
#